data_AF-A0A840I1L2-F1
#
_entry.id   AF-A0A840I1L2-F1
#
_cell.length_a   1.000
_cell.length_b   1.000
_cell.length_c   1.000
_cell.angle_alpha   90.00
_cell.angle_beta   90.00
_cell.angle_gamma   90.00
#
_symmetry.space_group_name_H-M   'P 1'
#
loop_
_entity.id
_entity.type
_entity.pdbx_description
1 polymer ?
#
loop_
_entity_poly.entity_id
_entity_poly.type
_entity_poly.pdbx_seq_one_letter_code
_entity_poly.pdbx_strand_id
1 'polypeptide(L)' 'MPRGKTTDWYRAVAGKDGETVAVAFLTWPDKATRDAAWAAMDADERFKDMDPAAMPFDGKRMFWGGFRPIYEMK' A
#
# COMPACT_ATOMS: atom_id res chain seq x y z
N MET A 1 -13.01 2.18 -10.22
CA MET A 1 -13.57 2.02 -8.87
C MET A 1 -14.89 2.79 -8.77
N PRO A 2 -16.00 2.18 -8.33
CA PRO A 2 -17.27 2.88 -8.16
C PRO A 2 -17.20 3.98 -7.08
N ARG A 3 -18.01 5.03 -7.23
CA ARG A 3 -18.18 6.09 -6.22
C ARG A 3 -19.41 5.78 -5.35
N GLY A 4 -19.19 5.63 -4.05
CA GLY A 4 -20.22 5.34 -3.06
C GLY A 4 -20.85 6.59 -2.45
N LYS A 5 -21.84 6.40 -1.58
CA LYS A 5 -22.46 7.50 -0.79
C LYS A 5 -21.84 7.61 0.61
N THR A 6 -21.66 6.48 1.29
CA THR A 6 -21.13 6.42 2.66
C THR A 6 -19.61 6.18 2.67
N THR A 7 -19.15 5.14 1.99
CA THR A 7 -17.72 4.79 1.86
C THR A 7 -17.42 4.34 0.44
N ASP A 8 -16.17 4.53 0.00
CA ASP A 8 -15.59 3.94 -1.20
C ASP A 8 -14.06 4.05 -1.17
N TRP A 9 -13.41 3.51 -2.20
CA TRP A 9 -11.97 3.51 -2.35
C TRP A 9 -11.34 4.91 -2.45
N TYR A 10 -12.03 5.87 -3.04
CA TYR A 10 -11.51 7.24 -3.12
C TYR A 10 -11.59 7.94 -1.77
N ARG A 11 -12.68 7.74 -1.01
CA ARG A 11 -12.82 8.24 0.37
C ARG A 11 -11.78 7.63 1.29
N ALA A 12 -11.44 6.34 1.11
CA ALA A 12 -10.44 5.65 1.91
C ALA A 12 -9.05 6.30 1.84
N VAL A 13 -8.67 6.86 0.69
CA VAL A 13 -7.38 7.55 0.47
C VAL A 13 -7.52 9.07 0.40
N ALA A 14 -8.67 9.65 0.80
CA ALA A 14 -8.96 11.08 0.61
C ALA A 14 -8.58 11.58 -0.82
N GLY A 15 -8.96 10.82 -1.84
CA GLY A 15 -8.62 11.07 -3.24
C GLY A 15 -9.28 12.33 -3.77
N LYS A 16 -8.51 13.13 -4.51
CA LYS A 16 -8.91 14.40 -5.12
C LYS A 16 -9.35 14.22 -6.57
N ASP A 17 -9.91 15.26 -7.15
CA ASP A 17 -10.23 15.29 -8.57
C ASP A 17 -8.95 15.19 -9.41
N GLY A 18 -8.99 14.38 -10.47
CA GLY A 18 -7.83 14.09 -11.32
C GLY A 18 -6.93 12.95 -10.83
N GLU A 19 -7.16 12.41 -9.63
CA GLU A 19 -6.40 11.26 -9.11
C GLU A 19 -7.10 9.93 -9.43
N THR A 20 -6.33 8.85 -9.47
CA THR A 20 -6.83 7.47 -9.61
C THR A 20 -6.34 6.62 -8.45
N VAL A 21 -7.21 5.75 -7.92
CA VAL A 21 -6.84 4.85 -6.82
C VAL A 21 -6.05 3.66 -7.34
N ALA A 22 -4.88 3.43 -6.76
CA ALA A 22 -4.12 2.19 -6.90
C ALA A 22 -4.31 1.32 -5.65
N VAL A 23 -4.48 0.01 -5.85
CA VAL A 23 -4.52 -0.99 -4.78
C VAL A 23 -3.52 -2.07 -5.12
N ALA A 24 -2.67 -2.41 -4.15
CA ALA A 24 -1.66 -3.45 -4.28
C ALA A 24 -1.67 -4.35 -3.04
N PHE A 25 -1.33 -5.61 -3.25
CA PHE A 25 -1.14 -6.59 -2.19
C PHE A 25 0.20 -7.29 -2.42
N LEU A 26 0.90 -7.57 -1.32
CA LEU A 26 2.07 -8.43 -1.34
C LEU A 26 1.72 -9.70 -0.58
N THR A 27 1.84 -10.84 -1.24
CA THR A 27 1.67 -12.15 -0.62
C THR A 27 3.00 -12.62 -0.07
N TRP A 28 2.96 -13.19 1.13
CA TRP A 28 4.13 -13.70 1.84
C TRP A 28 3.83 -15.12 2.32
N PRO A 29 4.84 -16.00 2.36
CA PRO A 29 4.66 -17.36 2.87
C PRO A 29 4.28 -17.36 4.36
N ASP A 30 4.81 -16.41 5.14
CA ASP A 30 4.54 -16.26 6.56
C ASP A 30 4.85 -14.82 7.05
N LYS A 31 4.43 -14.52 8.29
CA LYS A 31 4.63 -13.20 8.91
C LYS A 31 6.11 -12.88 9.19
N ALA A 32 6.91 -13.87 9.57
CA ALA A 32 8.33 -13.66 9.89
C ALA A 32 9.11 -13.25 8.63
N THR A 33 8.84 -13.90 7.49
CA THR A 33 9.38 -13.54 6.18
C THR A 33 8.98 -12.11 5.78
N ARG A 34 7.70 -11.75 5.95
CA ARG A 34 7.23 -10.37 5.71
C ARG A 34 7.96 -9.34 6.56
N ASP A 35 8.14 -9.62 7.84
CA ASP A 35 8.76 -8.69 8.79
C ASP A 35 10.26 -8.53 8.50
N ALA A 36 10.95 -9.62 8.18
CA ALA A 36 12.35 -9.60 7.77
C ALA A 36 12.54 -8.81 6.46
N ALA A 37 11.66 -8.98 5.47
CA ALA A 37 11.70 -8.23 4.22
C ALA A 37 11.48 -6.73 4.44
N TRP A 38 10.52 -6.35 5.28
CA TRP A 38 10.30 -4.94 5.62
C TRP A 38 11.48 -4.30 6.34
N ALA A 39 12.09 -5.00 7.30
CA ALA A 39 13.30 -4.52 7.96
C ALA A 39 14.47 -4.36 6.98
N ALA A 40 14.62 -5.29 6.04
CA ALA A 40 15.63 -5.19 4.99
C ALA A 40 15.39 -4.00 4.06
N MET A 41 14.14 -3.75 3.64
CA MET A 41 13.79 -2.61 2.79
C MET A 41 14.09 -1.26 3.48
N ASP A 42 13.79 -1.15 4.78
CA ASP A 42 14.06 0.07 5.56
C ASP A 42 15.56 0.36 5.72
N ALA A 43 16.36 -0.71 5.84
CA ALA A 43 17.81 -0.60 5.96
C ALA A 43 18.52 -0.36 4.62
N ASP A 44 17.86 -0.60 3.49
CA ASP A 44 18.46 -0.59 2.16
C ASP A 44 18.56 0.83 1.58
N GLU A 45 19.80 1.25 1.28
CA GLU A 45 20.11 2.58 0.76
C GLU A 45 19.34 2.92 -0.53
N ARG A 46 18.99 1.91 -1.34
CA ARG A 46 18.21 2.12 -2.58
C ARG A 46 16.83 2.73 -2.30
N PHE A 47 16.28 2.53 -1.10
CA PHE A 47 15.01 3.15 -0.70
C PHE A 47 15.20 4.52 -0.05
N LYS A 48 16.38 4.80 0.51
CA LYS A 48 16.70 6.11 1.13
C LYS A 48 16.93 7.20 0.08
N ASP A 49 17.48 6.82 -1.07
CA ASP A 49 17.72 7.71 -2.20
C ASP A 49 16.46 7.97 -3.05
N MET A 50 15.31 7.40 -2.67
CA MET A 50 14.07 7.57 -3.40
C MET A 50 13.52 8.98 -3.13
N ASP A 51 13.67 9.87 -4.11
CA ASP A 51 13.17 11.25 -4.02
C ASP A 51 11.66 11.24 -3.73
N PRO A 52 11.22 11.81 -2.59
CA PRO A 52 9.80 11.92 -2.28
C PRO A 52 9.00 12.69 -3.34
N ALA A 53 9.63 13.60 -4.09
CA ALA A 53 9.01 14.32 -5.20
C ALA A 53 8.88 13.46 -6.48
N ALA A 54 9.66 12.38 -6.60
CA ALA A 54 9.54 11.41 -7.68
C ALA A 54 8.45 10.35 -7.44
N MET A 55 7.87 10.29 -6.23
CA MET A 55 6.74 9.40 -5.97
C MET A 55 5.51 9.86 -6.79
N PRO A 56 4.91 8.98 -7.62
CA PRO A 56 3.78 9.36 -8.48
C PRO A 56 2.45 9.44 -7.70
N PHE A 57 2.50 9.49 -6.37
CA PHE A 57 1.35 9.54 -5.47
C PHE A 57 1.71 10.28 -4.17
N ASP A 58 0.69 10.74 -3.44
CA ASP A 58 0.87 11.41 -2.15
C ASP A 58 0.98 10.39 -1.00
N GLY A 59 2.22 10.15 -0.55
CA GLY A 59 2.52 9.19 0.51
C GLY A 59 1.84 9.47 1.85
N LYS A 60 1.38 10.70 2.12
CA LYS A 60 0.67 11.03 3.38
C LYS A 60 -0.73 10.42 3.46
N ARG A 61 -1.33 10.11 2.30
CA ARG A 61 -2.67 9.55 2.18
C ARG A 61 -2.66 8.05 1.88
N MET A 62 -1.49 7.48 1.62
CA MET A 62 -1.30 6.05 1.49
C MET A 62 -1.51 5.38 2.85
N PHE A 63 -2.19 4.23 2.84
CA PHE A 63 -2.30 3.37 4.00
C PHE A 63 -1.97 1.93 3.60
N TRP A 64 -1.46 1.17 4.57
CA TRP A 64 -1.16 -0.25 4.40
C TRP A 64 -1.47 -1.02 5.68
N GLY A 65 -1.60 -2.33 5.55
CA GLY A 65 -1.86 -3.23 6.67
C GLY A 65 -1.39 -4.64 6.36
N GLY A 66 -1.05 -5.39 7.41
CA GLY A 66 -0.74 -6.81 7.33
C GLY A 66 -1.96 -7.64 7.73
N PHE A 67 -2.33 -8.62 6.90
CA PHE A 67 -3.48 -9.49 7.13
C PHE A 67 -3.08 -10.95 7.00
N ARG A 68 -3.61 -11.81 7.88
CA ARG A 68 -3.49 -13.27 7.74
C ARG A 68 -4.61 -13.76 6.81
N PRO A 69 -4.31 -14.51 5.73
CA PRO A 69 -5.35 -15.12 4.92
C PRO A 69 -6.21 -16.08 5.75
N ILE A 70 -7.52 -15.90 5.71
CA ILE A 70 -8.51 -16.79 6.35
C ILE A 70 -9.21 -17.70 5.34
N TYR A 71 -9.10 -17.38 4.06
CA TYR A 71 -9.64 -18.13 2.94
C TYR A 71 -8.77 -17.89 1.72
N GLU A 72 -8.46 -18.96 0.99
CA GLU A 72 -7.82 -18.92 -0.32
C GLU A 72 -8.58 -19.87 -1.24
N MET A 73 -9.03 -19.37 -2.38
CA MET A 73 -9.66 -20.19 -3.41
C MET A 73 -8.56 -20.93 -4.19
N LYS A 74 -8.66 -22.25 -4.25
CA LYS A 74 -7.76 -23.10 -5.04
C LYS A 74 -8.12 -23.08 -6.52
#